data_AF-A0A6A2FFS0-F1
#
_entry.id   AF-A0A6A2FFS0-F1
#
_cell.length_a   1.000
_cell.length_b   1.000
_cell.length_c   1.000
_cell.angle_alpha   90.00
_cell.angle_beta   90.00
_cell.angle_gamma   90.00
#
_symmetry.space_group_name_H-M   'P 1'
#
loop_
_entity.id
_entity.type
_entity.pdbx_description
1 polymer ?
#
loop_
_entity_poly.entity_id
_entity_poly.type
_entity_poly.pdbx_seq_one_letter_code
_entity_poly.pdbx_strand_id
1 'polypeptide(L)'
;MKKYMKNSLLAALALLLLTIFHHVYGARIFATPWRLHIITPSLITLSVITLLYYLFLRTKNKVFFTLYTLSVGITFGVLLGGFEGFYNHLIKNLLFFSGTEESTMEVLFPPPAYEMPSDFIFEFTGIMQAIPGAIIIYSLWKAVKIFRKNTNEVEQNG
;
A
#
# COMPACT_ATOMS: atom_id res chain seq x y z
N MET A 1 -1.20 -5.34 -20.49
CA MET A 1 -0.28 -4.53 -19.65
C MET A 1 -0.86 -3.18 -19.25
N LYS A 2 -1.17 -2.26 -20.19
CA LYS A 2 -1.68 -0.91 -19.90
C LYS A 2 -2.84 -0.86 -18.89
N LYS A 3 -3.85 -1.74 -19.05
CA LYS A 3 -4.98 -1.90 -18.12
C LYS A 3 -4.50 -2.15 -16.68
N TYR A 4 -3.62 -3.13 -16.48
CA TYR A 4 -3.16 -3.50 -15.15
C TYR A 4 -2.30 -2.42 -14.49
N MET A 5 -1.45 -1.73 -15.25
CA MET A 5 -0.70 -0.60 -14.69
C MET A 5 -1.59 0.60 -14.35
N LYS A 6 -2.64 0.85 -15.15
CA LYS A 6 -3.65 1.86 -14.80
C LYS A 6 -4.37 1.47 -13.50
N ASN A 7 -4.76 0.21 -13.37
CA ASN A 7 -5.41 -0.30 -12.16
C ASN A 7 -4.52 -0.18 -10.93
N SER A 8 -3.23 -0.51 -11.02
CA SER A 8 -2.29 -0.35 -9.89
C SER A 8 -2.12 1.11 -9.51
N LEU A 9 -2.07 2.04 -10.48
CA LEU A 9 -1.98 3.47 -10.18
C LEU A 9 -3.25 4.00 -9.48
N LEU A 10 -4.43 3.63 -9.98
CA LEU A 10 -5.71 4.04 -9.38
C LEU A 10 -5.88 3.46 -7.97
N ALA A 11 -5.50 2.20 -7.78
CA ALA A 11 -5.52 1.57 -6.46
C ALA A 11 -4.51 2.22 -5.50
N ALA A 12 -3.31 2.58 -5.97
CA ALA A 12 -2.34 3.31 -5.16
C ALA A 12 -2.84 4.70 -4.76
N LEU A 13 -3.51 5.43 -5.66
CA LEU A 13 -4.16 6.71 -5.35
C LEU A 13 -5.27 6.53 -4.30
N ALA A 14 -6.14 5.54 -4.48
CA ALA A 14 -7.21 5.25 -3.52
C ALA A 14 -6.64 4.89 -2.14
N LEU A 15 -5.60 4.05 -2.10
CA LEU A 15 -4.91 3.69 -0.86
C LEU A 15 -4.30 4.92 -0.19
N LEU A 16 -3.65 5.80 -0.94
CA LEU A 16 -3.03 7.01 -0.40
C LEU A 16 -4.05 7.97 0.20
N LEU A 17 -5.19 8.19 -0.46
CA LEU A 17 -6.28 8.99 0.08
C LEU A 17 -6.82 8.39 1.38
N LEU A 18 -6.98 7.07 1.42
CA LEU A 18 -7.41 6.34 2.61
C LEU A 18 -6.37 6.42 3.73
N THR A 19 -5.08 6.29 3.44
CA THR A 19 -3.97 6.45 4.40
C THR A 19 -3.97 7.86 4.98
N ILE A 20 -4.07 8.90 4.15
CA ILE A 20 -4.15 10.28 4.64
C ILE A 20 -5.35 10.46 5.57
N PHE A 21 -6.54 10.02 5.14
CA PHE A 21 -7.74 10.10 5.97
C PHE A 21 -7.56 9.37 7.30
N HIS A 22 -7.07 8.13 7.26
CA HIS A 22 -6.86 7.29 8.42
C HIS A 22 -5.89 7.92 9.45
N HIS A 23 -4.75 8.44 9.00
CA HIS A 23 -3.78 9.07 9.89
C HIS A 23 -4.23 10.44 10.39
N VAL A 24 -4.95 11.23 9.59
CA VAL A 24 -5.54 12.51 10.04
C VAL A 24 -6.62 12.26 11.09
N TYR A 25 -7.50 11.29 10.85
CA TYR A 25 -8.52 10.88 11.81
C TYR A 25 -7.88 10.36 13.11
N GLY A 26 -6.91 9.45 13.00
CA GLY A 26 -6.18 8.90 14.14
C GLY A 26 -5.43 9.96 14.94
N ALA A 27 -4.74 10.91 14.27
CA ALA A 27 -4.05 12.01 14.94
C ALA A 27 -4.99 12.83 15.83
N ARG A 28 -6.23 13.03 15.38
CA ARG A 28 -7.25 13.78 16.11
C ARG A 28 -7.84 12.98 17.28
N ILE A 29 -8.24 11.73 17.03
CA ILE A 29 -8.93 10.90 18.06
C ILE A 29 -7.99 10.47 19.17
N PHE A 30 -6.75 10.12 18.84
CA PHE A 30 -5.77 9.61 19.82
C PHE A 30 -4.80 10.70 20.31
N ALA A 31 -5.01 11.97 19.95
CA ALA A 31 -4.10 13.07 20.28
C ALA A 31 -2.63 12.78 19.91
N THR A 32 -2.41 12.15 18.76
CA THR A 32 -1.10 11.75 18.24
C THR A 32 -0.72 12.59 17.00
N PRO A 33 -0.38 13.89 17.16
CA PRO A 33 -0.15 14.81 16.04
C PRO A 33 0.99 14.36 15.12
N TRP A 34 1.94 13.58 15.65
CA TRP A 34 3.03 13.01 14.88
C TRP A 34 2.53 12.15 13.71
N ARG A 35 1.34 11.53 13.76
CA ARG A 35 0.79 10.75 12.63
C ARG A 35 0.57 11.58 11.36
N LEU A 36 0.43 12.90 11.49
CA LEU A 36 0.28 13.82 10.35
C LEU A 36 1.53 13.88 9.46
N HIS A 37 2.69 13.42 9.95
CA HIS A 37 3.91 13.37 9.15
C HIS A 37 3.75 12.58 7.86
N ILE A 38 2.80 11.63 7.78
CA ILE A 38 2.61 10.75 6.62
C ILE A 38 2.12 11.51 5.36
N ILE A 39 1.51 12.69 5.53
CA ILE A 39 0.90 13.45 4.43
C ILE A 39 1.97 13.87 3.42
N THR A 40 3.08 14.44 3.88
CA THR A 40 4.15 14.94 3.00
C THR A 40 4.84 13.82 2.21
N PRO A 41 5.33 12.73 2.84
CA PRO A 41 5.85 11.56 2.14
C PRO A 41 4.83 11.00 1.14
N SER A 42 3.55 10.92 1.51
CA SER A 42 2.51 10.43 0.60
C SER A 42 2.46 11.24 -0.70
N LEU A 43 2.39 12.57 -0.61
CA LEU A 43 2.36 13.45 -1.79
C LEU A 43 3.61 13.32 -2.67
N ILE A 44 4.79 13.20 -2.04
CA ILE A 44 6.05 12.97 -2.75
C ILE A 44 6.00 11.62 -3.47
N THR A 45 5.62 10.55 -2.77
CA THR A 45 5.53 9.21 -3.36
C THR A 45 4.53 9.17 -4.51
N LEU A 46 3.36 9.82 -4.38
CA LEU A 46 2.38 9.92 -5.46
C LEU A 46 2.97 10.57 -6.72
N SER A 47 3.72 11.66 -6.53
CA SER A 47 4.38 12.38 -7.61
C SER A 47 5.41 11.49 -8.32
N VAL A 48 6.23 10.78 -7.55
CA VAL A 48 7.27 9.86 -8.08
C VAL A 48 6.64 8.71 -8.86
N ILE A 49 5.63 8.01 -8.31
CA ILE A 49 5.01 6.87 -9.02
C ILE A 49 4.27 7.32 -10.28
N THR A 50 3.68 8.52 -10.27
CA THR A 50 3.00 9.09 -11.45
C THR A 50 4.01 9.44 -12.53
N LEU A 51 5.15 10.01 -12.16
CA LEU A 51 6.25 10.29 -13.08
C LEU A 51 6.81 9.00 -13.68
N LEU A 52 7.09 7.98 -12.86
CA LEU A 52 7.59 6.69 -13.35
C LEU A 52 6.59 6.00 -14.30
N TYR A 53 5.30 6.05 -13.97
CA TYR A 53 4.23 5.57 -14.84
C TYR A 53 4.23 6.28 -16.19
N TYR A 54 4.29 7.62 -16.17
CA TYR A 54 4.32 8.44 -17.38
C TYR A 54 5.56 8.17 -18.24
N LEU A 55 6.75 8.16 -17.63
CA LEU A 55 8.02 7.88 -18.31
C LEU A 55 8.02 6.49 -18.94
N PHE A 56 7.50 5.48 -18.24
CA PHE A 56 7.33 4.16 -18.83
C PHE A 56 6.37 4.18 -20.02
N LEU A 57 5.21 4.85 -19.91
CA LEU A 57 4.27 4.93 -21.03
C LEU A 57 4.86 5.62 -22.26
N ARG A 58 5.71 6.63 -22.05
CA ARG A 58 6.36 7.40 -23.13
C ARG A 58 7.50 6.65 -23.79
N THR A 59 8.36 6.00 -23.01
CA THR A 59 9.63 5.42 -23.49
C THR A 59 9.59 3.91 -23.70
N LYS A 60 8.64 3.21 -23.06
CA LYS A 60 8.59 1.74 -22.95
C LYS A 60 9.86 1.10 -22.35
N ASN A 61 10.68 1.89 -21.66
CA ASN A 61 11.96 1.44 -21.11
C ASN A 61 11.74 0.47 -19.92
N LYS A 62 12.48 -0.66 -19.91
CA LYS A 62 12.43 -1.69 -18.87
C LYS A 62 12.76 -1.13 -17.47
N VAL A 63 13.68 -0.16 -17.37
CA VAL A 63 14.09 0.46 -16.10
C VAL A 63 12.92 1.17 -15.44
N PHE A 64 12.19 2.04 -16.16
CA PHE A 64 11.04 2.74 -15.58
C PHE A 64 9.90 1.80 -15.20
N PHE A 65 9.70 0.71 -15.96
CA PHE A 65 8.75 -0.33 -15.59
C PHE A 65 9.12 -1.01 -14.26
N THR A 66 10.39 -1.40 -14.12
CA THR A 66 10.90 -2.04 -12.90
C THR A 66 10.82 -1.11 -11.71
N LEU A 67 11.29 0.14 -11.85
CA LEU A 67 11.22 1.14 -10.78
C LEU A 67 9.77 1.39 -10.36
N TYR A 68 8.86 1.61 -11.32
CA TYR A 68 7.43 1.75 -11.01
C TYR A 68 6.89 0.54 -10.25
N THR A 69 7.18 -0.67 -10.74
CA THR A 69 6.66 -1.91 -10.16
C THR A 69 7.18 -2.15 -8.75
N LEU A 70 8.48 -1.94 -8.50
CA LEU A 70 9.07 -2.10 -7.19
C LEU A 70 8.57 -1.04 -6.21
N SER A 71 8.58 0.25 -6.61
CA SER A 71 8.07 1.32 -5.76
C SER A 71 6.60 1.13 -5.40
N VAL A 72 5.74 0.82 -6.38
CA VAL A 72 4.31 0.64 -6.12
C VAL A 72 4.05 -0.66 -5.36
N GLY A 73 4.71 -1.76 -5.75
CA GLY A 73 4.52 -3.07 -5.13
C GLY A 73 4.97 -3.11 -3.68
N ILE A 74 6.17 -2.60 -3.38
CA ILE A 74 6.73 -2.59 -2.03
C ILE A 74 5.98 -1.57 -1.17
N THR A 75 5.93 -0.30 -1.56
CA THR A 75 5.37 0.74 -0.70
C THR A 75 3.86 0.57 -0.50
N PHE A 76 3.09 0.41 -1.58
CA PHE A 76 1.63 0.41 -1.47
C PHE A 76 1.06 -1.00 -1.30
N GLY A 77 1.62 -1.99 -2.01
CA GLY A 77 1.15 -3.37 -1.90
C GLY A 77 1.55 -4.02 -0.58
N VAL A 78 2.85 -3.99 -0.26
CA VAL A 78 3.40 -4.70 0.91
C VAL A 78 3.33 -3.87 2.17
N LEU A 79 3.87 -2.65 2.19
CA LEU A 79 3.95 -1.86 3.43
C LEU A 79 2.57 -1.31 3.82
N LEU A 80 1.93 -0.50 2.97
CA LEU A 80 0.62 0.06 3.33
C LEU A 80 -0.50 -0.99 3.30
N GLY A 81 -0.61 -1.76 2.23
CA GLY A 81 -1.66 -2.77 2.11
C GLY A 81 -1.49 -3.95 3.05
N GLY A 82 -0.31 -4.56 3.03
CA GLY A 82 -0.01 -5.77 3.79
C GLY A 82 0.31 -5.50 5.26
N PHE A 83 1.23 -4.58 5.54
CA PHE A 83 1.66 -4.33 6.91
C PHE A 83 0.68 -3.44 7.67
N GLU A 84 0.34 -2.24 7.18
CA GLU A 84 -0.63 -1.38 7.86
C GLU A 84 -2.05 -1.98 7.80
N GLY A 85 -2.59 -2.19 6.60
CA GLY A 85 -3.99 -2.61 6.47
C GLY A 85 -4.27 -4.02 6.98
N PHE A 86 -3.47 -5.00 6.56
CA PHE A 86 -3.72 -6.40 6.88
C PHE A 86 -3.15 -6.80 8.24
N TYR A 87 -1.85 -6.60 8.50
CA TYR A 87 -1.24 -7.03 9.77
C TYR A 87 -1.66 -6.14 10.95
N ASN A 88 -1.45 -4.83 10.84
CA ASN A 88 -1.65 -3.88 11.94
C ASN A 88 -3.14 -3.65 12.25
N HIS A 89 -4.05 -3.77 11.28
CA HIS A 89 -5.48 -3.61 11.55
C HIS A 89 -6.26 -4.92 11.55
N LEU A 90 -6.25 -5.69 10.46
CA LEU A 90 -7.09 -6.90 10.40
C LEU A 90 -6.62 -7.98 11.39
N ILE A 91 -5.35 -8.39 11.31
CA ILE A 91 -4.82 -9.46 12.17
C ILE A 91 -4.80 -9.03 13.63
N LYS A 92 -4.35 -7.81 13.93
CA LYS A 92 -4.43 -7.23 15.28
C LYS A 92 -5.85 -7.31 15.87
N ASN A 93 -6.86 -6.89 15.11
CA ASN A 93 -8.25 -6.90 15.60
C ASN A 93 -8.74 -8.31 15.85
N LEU A 94 -8.44 -9.26 14.96
CA LEU A 94 -8.79 -10.66 15.17
C LEU A 94 -8.15 -11.23 16.45
N LEU A 95 -6.87 -10.94 16.69
CA LEU A 95 -6.18 -11.38 17.91
C LEU A 95 -6.77 -10.74 19.16
N PHE A 96 -6.98 -9.42 19.15
CA PHE A 96 -7.57 -8.69 20.26
C PHE A 96 -8.96 -9.22 20.62
N PHE A 97 -9.87 -9.32 19.64
CA PHE A 97 -11.24 -9.79 19.87
C PHE A 97 -11.34 -11.29 20.13
N SER A 98 -10.29 -12.08 19.84
CA SER A 98 -10.22 -13.48 20.25
C SER A 98 -9.86 -13.68 21.73
N GLY A 99 -9.53 -12.60 22.45
CA GLY A 99 -9.09 -12.65 23.85
C GLY A 99 -7.63 -13.04 24.02
N THR A 100 -6.77 -12.71 23.05
CA THR A 100 -5.31 -12.87 23.19
C THR A 100 -4.82 -12.03 24.38
N GLU A 101 -3.91 -12.57 25.19
CA GLU A 101 -3.39 -11.91 26.39
C GLU A 101 -2.76 -10.55 26.07
N GLU A 102 -2.99 -9.56 26.94
CA GLU A 102 -2.46 -8.20 26.80
C GLU A 102 -0.94 -8.17 26.62
N SER A 103 -0.21 -8.97 27.40
CA SER A 103 1.26 -9.09 27.29
C SER A 103 1.71 -9.55 25.89
N THR A 104 0.96 -10.47 25.26
CA THR A 104 1.23 -10.94 23.90
C THR A 104 0.88 -9.86 22.87
N MET A 105 -0.23 -9.16 23.08
CA MET A 105 -0.62 -8.04 22.23
C MET A 105 0.42 -6.91 22.25
N GLU A 106 0.97 -6.56 23.41
CA GLU A 106 2.00 -5.52 23.55
C GLU A 106 3.33 -5.92 22.89
N VAL A 107 3.68 -7.21 22.88
CA VAL A 107 4.87 -7.69 22.15
C VAL A 107 4.69 -7.57 20.64
N LEU A 108 3.50 -7.92 20.12
CA LEU A 108 3.22 -7.90 18.69
C LEU A 108 2.91 -6.49 18.15
N PHE A 109 2.32 -5.63 18.98
CA PHE A 109 1.83 -4.30 18.65
C PHE A 109 2.24 -3.29 19.76
N PRO A 110 3.53 -2.98 19.91
CA PRO A 110 4.05 -2.20 21.03
C PRO A 110 3.66 -0.70 21.00
N PRO A 111 3.16 -0.12 22.10
CA PRO A 111 2.94 1.32 22.17
C PRO A 111 4.26 2.11 22.07
N PRO A 112 4.24 3.38 21.64
CA PRO A 112 3.08 4.17 21.22
C PRO A 112 2.80 4.09 19.71
N ALA A 113 3.55 3.27 18.97
CA ALA A 113 3.41 3.17 17.52
C ALA A 113 2.05 2.55 17.14
N TYR A 114 1.58 1.61 17.96
CA TYR A 114 0.33 0.89 17.78
C TYR A 114 -0.72 1.36 18.79
N GLU A 115 -1.97 1.48 18.34
CA GLU A 115 -3.13 1.63 19.23
C GLU A 115 -3.88 0.31 19.30
N MET A 116 -4.30 -0.05 20.52
CA MET A 116 -5.22 -1.17 20.69
C MET A 116 -6.62 -0.80 20.18
N PRO A 117 -7.39 -1.77 19.68
CA PRO A 117 -8.66 -1.51 19.03
C PRO A 117 -9.65 -0.83 19.98
N SER A 118 -9.92 0.45 19.74
CA SER A 118 -10.77 1.27 20.63
C SER A 118 -11.69 2.24 19.87
N ASP A 119 -11.46 2.47 18.57
CA ASP A 119 -12.31 3.29 17.70
C ASP A 119 -12.63 2.55 16.40
N PHE A 120 -13.92 2.38 16.10
CA PHE A 120 -14.38 1.63 14.94
C PHE A 120 -13.95 2.26 13.60
N ILE A 121 -13.99 3.59 13.47
CA ILE A 121 -13.70 4.27 12.20
C ILE A 121 -12.19 4.14 11.89
N PHE A 122 -11.34 4.33 12.90
CA PHE A 122 -9.90 4.16 12.77
C PHE A 122 -9.58 2.73 12.33
N GLU A 123 -10.12 1.74 13.03
CA GLU A 123 -9.86 0.33 12.73
C GLU A 123 -10.42 -0.09 11.36
N PHE A 124 -11.64 0.31 11.03
CA PHE A 124 -12.28 0.00 9.76
C PHE A 124 -11.51 0.60 8.58
N THR A 125 -11.15 1.89 8.67
CA THR A 125 -10.37 2.54 7.62
C THR A 125 -8.96 1.98 7.49
N GLY A 126 -8.38 1.51 8.59
CA GLY A 126 -7.15 0.73 8.61
C GLY A 126 -7.27 -0.57 7.81
N ILE A 127 -8.24 -1.43 8.16
CA ILE A 127 -8.52 -2.68 7.43
C ILE A 127 -8.75 -2.42 5.94
N MET A 128 -9.44 -1.32 5.61
CA MET A 128 -9.75 -0.97 4.23
C MET A 128 -8.53 -0.70 3.36
N GLN A 129 -7.35 -0.45 3.93
CA GLN A 129 -6.10 -0.31 3.19
C GLN A 129 -5.64 -1.64 2.55
N ALA A 130 -6.01 -2.79 3.13
CA ALA A 130 -5.63 -4.10 2.61
C ALA A 130 -6.21 -4.40 1.22
N ILE A 131 -7.43 -3.91 0.93
CA ILE A 131 -8.11 -4.16 -0.35
C ILE A 131 -7.38 -3.53 -1.54
N PRO A 132 -7.14 -2.21 -1.60
CA PRO A 132 -6.37 -1.62 -2.69
C PRO A 132 -4.93 -2.16 -2.72
N GLY A 133 -4.33 -2.50 -1.57
CA GLY A 133 -3.05 -3.21 -1.49
C GLY A 133 -3.04 -4.53 -2.27
N ALA A 134 -4.05 -5.38 -2.05
CA ALA A 134 -4.20 -6.64 -2.77
C ALA A 134 -4.44 -6.43 -4.28
N ILE A 135 -5.24 -5.43 -4.66
CA ILE A 135 -5.48 -5.05 -6.07
C ILE A 135 -4.17 -4.62 -6.74
N ILE A 136 -3.31 -3.88 -6.03
CA ILE A 136 -1.99 -3.45 -6.52
C ILE A 136 -1.11 -4.66 -6.79
N ILE A 137 -0.94 -5.56 -5.81
CA ILE A 137 -0.11 -6.76 -5.96
C ILE A 137 -0.60 -7.62 -7.14
N TYR A 138 -1.90 -7.89 -7.21
CA TYR A 138 -2.49 -8.65 -8.30
C TYR A 138 -2.25 -7.99 -9.67
N SER A 139 -2.49 -6.67 -9.76
CA SER A 139 -2.35 -5.92 -11.00
C SER A 139 -0.89 -5.89 -11.47
N LEU A 140 0.05 -5.65 -10.57
CA LEU A 140 1.48 -5.65 -10.87
C LEU A 140 1.96 -7.03 -11.30
N TRP A 141 1.52 -8.10 -10.63
CA TRP A 141 1.83 -9.47 -11.03
C TRP A 141 1.38 -9.76 -12.47
N LYS A 142 0.14 -9.39 -12.83
CA LYS A 142 -0.36 -9.52 -14.21
C LYS A 142 0.44 -8.65 -15.19
N ALA A 143 0.81 -7.43 -14.81
CA ALA A 143 1.60 -6.55 -15.65
C ALA A 143 3.00 -7.14 -15.94
N VAL A 144 3.69 -7.63 -14.91
CA VAL A 144 5.01 -8.27 -15.01
C VAL A 144 4.94 -9.53 -15.89
N LYS A 145 3.93 -10.39 -15.70
CA LYS A 145 3.75 -11.59 -16.51
C LYS A 145 3.63 -11.26 -18.01
N ILE A 146 2.87 -10.23 -18.35
CA ILE A 146 2.71 -9.78 -19.75
C ILE A 146 4.00 -9.15 -20.28
N PHE A 147 4.66 -8.31 -19.47
CA PHE A 147 5.90 -7.65 -19.87
C PHE A 147 7.02 -8.63 -20.21
N ARG A 148 7.21 -9.67 -19.38
CA ARG A 148 8.19 -10.73 -19.62
C ARG A 148 7.87 -11.51 -20.89
N LYS A 149 6.60 -11.88 -21.10
CA LYS A 149 6.17 -12.57 -22.33
C LYS A 149 6.54 -11.78 -23.59
N ASN A 150 6.18 -10.50 -23.63
CA ASN A 150 6.46 -9.64 -24.78
C ASN A 150 7.96 -9.44 -25.02
N THR A 151 8.76 -9.40 -23.95
CA THR A 151 10.21 -9.24 -24.06
C THR A 151 10.85 -10.48 -24.69
N ASN A 152 10.45 -11.67 -24.25
CA ASN A 152 10.97 -12.93 -24.77
C ASN A 152 10.60 -13.15 -26.24
N GLU A 153 9.38 -12.76 -26.65
CA GLU A 153 8.95 -12.85 -28.07
C GLU A 153 9.78 -11.95 -29.00
N VAL A 154 10.25 -10.79 -28.52
CA VAL A 154 11.13 -9.92 -29.31
C VAL A 154 12.53 -10.53 -29.42
N GLU A 155 13.06 -11.09 -28.34
CA GLU A 155 14.38 -11.74 -28.32
C GLU A 155 14.43 -13.03 -29.15
N GLN A 156 13.29 -13.69 -29.40
CA GLN A 156 13.22 -14.90 -30.24
C GLN A 156 13.02 -14.61 -31.73
N ASN A 157 12.54 -13.41 -32.10
CA ASN A 157 12.17 -13.07 -33.47
C ASN A 157 13.05 -11.97 -34.12
N GLY A 158 14.09 -11.50 -33.43
CA GLY A 158 15.04 -10.49 -33.91
C GLY A 158 16.47 -11.00 -33.82
#